data_AF-A0A7S2RYM7-F1
#
_entry.id   AF-A0A7S2RYM7-F1
#
_cell.length_a   1.000
_cell.length_b   1.000
_cell.length_c   1.000
_cell.angle_alpha   90.00
_cell.angle_beta   90.00
_cell.angle_gamma   90.00
#
_symmetry.space_group_name_H-M   'P 1'
#
loop_
_entity.id
_entity.type
_entity.pdbx_description
1 polymer ?
#
loop_
_entity_poly.entity_id
_entity_poly.type
_entity_poly.pdbx_seq_one_letter_code
_entity_poly.pdbx_strand_id
1 'polypeptide(L)'
;IVVSLLQPPPEVYELFDDVLLLDQGYTIYHGPRLEIIPYFDSLGFKCPHRMDIADFLQELSTSDGVKYFGADRSTMPACPREFNERFKRSEQYLNMLADVERIQQEDKALPG
;
A
#
# COMPACT_ATOMS: atom_id res chain seq x y z
N ILE A 1 -10.54 -4.03 14.09
CA ILE A 1 -10.88 -2.59 14.27
C ILE A 1 -10.39 -1.88 13.01
N VAL A 2 -11.19 -1.03 12.38
CA VAL A 2 -10.77 -0.24 11.21
C VAL A 2 -10.71 1.23 11.61
N VAL A 3 -9.58 1.89 11.33
CA VAL A 3 -9.38 3.32 11.61
C VAL A 3 -8.93 3.99 10.33
N SER A 4 -9.53 5.13 9.98
CA SER A 4 -9.06 6.00 8.90
C SER A 4 -8.51 7.28 9.52
N LEU A 5 -7.25 7.61 9.23
CA LEU A 5 -6.55 8.78 9.75
C LEU A 5 -6.05 9.63 8.60
N LEU A 6 -6.33 10.94 8.64
CA LEU A 6 -5.70 11.91 7.75
C LEU A 6 -4.37 12.33 8.41
N GLN A 7 -3.24 11.95 7.82
CA GLN A 7 -1.88 12.27 8.32
C GLN A 7 -1.65 11.85 9.79
N PRO A 8 -1.61 10.54 10.10
CA PRO A 8 -1.24 10.10 11.44
C PRO A 8 0.19 10.54 11.76
N PRO A 9 0.48 10.95 13.02
CA PRO A 9 1.85 11.09 13.48
C PRO A 9 2.64 9.78 13.29
N PRO A 10 3.98 9.84 13.13
CA PRO A 10 4.80 8.65 12.88
C PRO A 10 4.58 7.55 13.93
N GLU A 11 4.44 7.93 15.21
CA GLU A 11 4.23 7.00 16.32
C GLU A 11 2.88 6.28 16.21
N VAL A 12 1.88 6.92 15.58
CA VAL A 12 0.57 6.31 15.33
C VAL A 12 0.62 5.40 14.12
N TYR A 13 1.37 5.78 13.07
CA TYR A 13 1.61 4.93 11.92
C TYR A 13 2.29 3.60 12.32
N GLU A 14 3.23 3.64 13.27
CA GLU A 14 3.96 2.46 13.74
C GLU A 14 3.08 1.41 14.43
N LEU A 15 1.89 1.79 14.92
CA LEU A 15 0.95 0.89 15.60
C LEU A 15 0.13 0.02 14.65
N PHE A 16 0.16 0.30 13.34
CA PHE A 16 -0.59 -0.51 12.38
C PHE A 16 0.19 -1.75 11.95
N ASP A 17 -0.50 -2.89 12.00
CA ASP A 17 -0.02 -4.16 11.43
C ASP A 17 -0.11 -4.12 9.90
N ASP A 18 -1.31 -3.82 9.40
CA ASP A 18 -1.63 -3.69 7.97
C ASP A 18 -2.06 -2.27 7.61
N VAL A 19 -1.79 -1.88 6.36
CA VAL A 19 -2.13 -0.58 5.81
C VAL A 19 -2.87 -0.77 4.49
N LEU A 20 -4.02 -0.10 4.35
CA LEU A 20 -4.76 0.01 3.10
C LEU A 20 -4.57 1.41 2.51
N LEU A 21 -3.96 1.49 1.33
CA LEU A 21 -3.76 2.75 0.60
C LEU A 21 -4.68 2.79 -0.61
N LEU A 22 -5.50 3.85 -0.68
CA LEU A 22 -6.52 4.07 -1.70
C LEU A 22 -6.28 5.41 -2.39
N ASP A 23 -6.42 5.42 -3.72
CA ASP A 23 -6.46 6.65 -4.51
C ASP A 23 -7.55 6.55 -5.58
N GLN A 24 -8.46 7.53 -5.62
CA GLN A 24 -9.61 7.58 -6.55
C GLN A 24 -10.41 6.26 -6.62
N GLY A 25 -10.56 5.56 -5.50
CA GLY A 25 -11.27 4.28 -5.41
C GLY A 25 -10.46 3.05 -5.85
N TYR A 26 -9.20 3.24 -6.23
CA TYR A 26 -8.27 2.17 -6.55
C TYR A 26 -7.39 1.82 -5.35
N THR A 27 -7.29 0.53 -5.03
CA THR A 27 -6.30 0.02 -4.07
C THR A 27 -4.93 0.06 -4.70
N ILE A 28 -4.06 0.92 -4.18
CA ILE A 28 -2.68 1.01 -4.65
C ILE A 28 -1.72 0.18 -3.79
N TYR A 29 -2.13 -0.15 -2.55
CA TYR A 29 -1.46 -1.11 -1.68
C TYR A 29 -2.43 -1.63 -0.60
N HIS A 30 -2.33 -2.90 -0.23
CA HIS A 30 -2.90 -3.46 0.98
C HIS A 30 -2.02 -4.60 1.49
N GLY A 31 -1.64 -4.56 2.76
CA GLY A 31 -0.82 -5.58 3.41
C GLY A 31 0.02 -5.02 4.55
N PRO A 32 1.04 -5.80 5.00
CA PRO A 32 1.83 -5.46 6.18
C PRO A 32 2.58 -4.16 6.03
N ARG A 33 2.52 -3.30 7.05
CA ARG A 33 3.22 -2.00 7.07
C ARG A 33 4.70 -2.11 6.69
N LEU A 34 5.36 -3.16 7.14
CA LEU A 34 6.79 -3.40 6.91
C LEU A 34 7.13 -3.72 5.44
N GLU A 35 6.15 -4.18 4.65
CA GLU A 35 6.32 -4.55 3.24
C GLU A 35 6.06 -3.39 2.28
N ILE A 36 5.60 -2.23 2.77
CA ILE A 36 5.31 -1.05 1.95
C ILE A 36 6.55 -0.58 1.20
N ILE A 37 7.66 -0.37 1.90
CA ILE A 37 8.89 0.14 1.29
C ILE A 37 9.45 -0.87 0.28
N PRO A 38 9.63 -2.17 0.61
CA PRO A 38 10.01 -3.18 -0.37
C PRO A 38 9.11 -3.22 -1.61
N TYR A 39 7.79 -3.11 -1.42
CA TYR A 39 6.82 -3.12 -2.51
C TYR A 39 7.02 -1.93 -3.46
N PHE A 40 7.02 -0.70 -2.95
CA PHE A 40 7.18 0.49 -3.79
C PHE A 40 8.58 0.59 -4.40
N ASP A 41 9.61 0.12 -3.69
CA ASP A 41 10.97 -0.05 -4.22
C ASP A 41 11.00 -0.98 -5.46
N SER A 42 10.25 -2.08 -5.43
CA SER A 42 10.13 -3.01 -6.56
C SER A 42 9.45 -2.39 -7.78
N LEU A 43 8.60 -1.37 -7.56
CA LEU A 43 7.94 -0.62 -8.62
C LEU A 43 8.80 0.54 -9.15
N GLY A 44 9.96 0.80 -8.54
CA GLY A 44 10.88 1.87 -8.95
C GLY A 44 10.77 3.16 -8.13
N PHE A 45 9.94 3.19 -7.08
CA PHE A 45 9.80 4.35 -6.18
C PHE A 45 10.73 4.21 -4.98
N LYS A 46 11.42 5.28 -4.59
CA LYS A 46 12.33 5.29 -3.44
C LYS A 46 11.87 6.31 -2.41
N CYS A 47 11.60 5.84 -1.19
CA CYS A 47 11.32 6.72 -0.07
C CYS A 47 12.58 7.49 0.35
N PRO A 48 12.57 8.83 0.42
CA PRO A 48 13.72 9.59 0.90
C PRO A 48 14.03 9.30 2.38
N HIS A 49 15.31 9.27 2.74
CA HIS A 49 15.77 8.88 4.09
C HIS A 49 15.28 9.80 5.23
N ARG A 50 14.90 11.05 4.93
CA ARG A 50 14.47 12.05 5.93
C ARG A 50 12.98 12.38 5.83
N MET A 51 12.23 11.64 5.03
CA MET A 51 10.81 11.86 4.82
C MET A 51 10.02 10.88 5.68
N ASP A 52 8.91 11.35 6.24
CA ASP A 52 7.96 10.47 6.91
C ASP A 52 7.29 9.52 5.88
N ILE A 53 7.06 8.27 6.27
CA ILE A 53 6.48 7.28 5.36
C ILE A 53 5.04 7.65 4.99
N ALA A 54 4.23 8.19 5.91
CA ALA A 54 2.87 8.61 5.61
C ALA A 54 2.85 9.76 4.59
N ASP A 55 3.77 10.73 4.72
CA ASP A 55 3.93 11.80 3.73
C ASP A 55 4.34 11.23 2.36
N PHE A 56 5.28 10.28 2.34
CA PHE A 56 5.70 9.61 1.10
C PHE A 56 4.53 8.89 0.42
N LEU A 57 3.75 8.13 1.19
CA LEU A 57 2.60 7.38 0.69
C LEU A 57 1.49 8.28 0.14
N GLN A 58 1.30 9.47 0.71
CA GLN A 58 0.29 10.43 0.25
C GLN A 58 0.62 11.05 -1.10
N GLU A 59 1.90 11.14 -1.45
CA GLU A 59 2.34 11.76 -2.70
C GLU A 59 2.61 10.74 -3.82
N LEU A 60 2.76 9.45 -3.49
CA LEU A 60 3.18 8.40 -4.42
C LEU A 60 2.38 8.32 -5.73
N SER A 61 1.05 8.40 -5.64
CA SER A 61 0.14 8.29 -6.78
C SER A 61 -0.31 9.64 -7.35
N THR A 62 0.24 10.75 -6.85
CA THR A 62 -0.04 12.10 -7.34
C THR A 62 1.00 12.57 -8.36
N SER A 63 0.85 13.78 -8.87
CA SER A 63 1.87 14.41 -9.73
C SER A 63 3.23 14.56 -9.05
N ASP A 64 3.25 14.63 -7.71
CA ASP A 64 4.47 14.81 -6.93
C ASP A 64 5.27 13.50 -6.81
N GLY A 65 4.63 12.34 -6.99
CA GLY A 65 5.27 11.02 -6.91
C GLY A 65 6.44 10.83 -7.87
N VAL A 66 6.50 11.61 -8.95
CA VAL A 66 7.60 11.60 -9.93
C VAL A 66 8.96 11.90 -9.29
N LYS A 67 9.00 12.66 -8.19
CA LYS A 67 10.25 13.00 -7.48
C LYS A 67 10.87 11.81 -6.77
N TYR A 68 10.09 10.75 -6.53
CA TYR A 68 10.51 9.52 -5.87
C TYR A 68 10.84 8.40 -6.86
N PHE A 69 10.54 8.58 -8.14
CA PHE A 69 10.69 7.54 -9.14
C PHE A 69 12.11 7.51 -9.72
N GLY A 70 12.84 6.43 -9.43
CA GLY A 70 14.24 6.24 -9.80
C GLY A 70 14.49 5.30 -10.99
N ALA A 71 13.44 4.69 -11.55
CA ALA A 71 13.54 3.77 -12.69
C ALA A 71 13.29 4.48 -14.03
N ASP A 72 13.25 3.73 -15.13
CA ASP A 72 12.90 4.27 -16.45
C ASP A 72 11.49 4.86 -16.42
N ARG A 73 11.36 6.17 -16.69
CA ARG A 73 10.09 6.91 -16.68
C ARG A 73 9.01 6.28 -17.56
N SER A 74 9.36 5.55 -18.62
CA SER A 74 8.40 4.81 -19.44
C SER A 74 7.66 3.71 -18.66
N THR A 75 8.23 3.27 -17.54
CA THR A 75 7.70 2.25 -16.63
C THR A 75 7.01 2.84 -15.40
N MET A 76 6.88 4.16 -15.29
CA MET A 76 6.16 4.78 -14.17
C MET A 76 4.65 4.58 -14.36
N PRO A 77 3.89 4.14 -13.33
CA PRO A 77 2.43 4.12 -13.40
C PRO A 77 1.90 5.54 -13.63
N ALA A 78 1.11 5.76 -14.68
CA ALA A 78 0.64 7.09 -15.06
C ALA A 78 -0.64 7.53 -14.33
N CYS A 79 -1.36 6.59 -13.70
CA CYS A 79 -2.60 6.86 -13.00
C CYS A 79 -2.89 5.81 -11.90
N PRO A 80 -3.82 6.08 -10.95
CA PRO A 80 -4.15 5.17 -9.86
C PRO A 80 -4.59 3.77 -10.32
N ARG A 81 -5.23 3.68 -11.49
CA ARG A 81 -5.61 2.40 -12.10
C ARG A 81 -4.40 1.53 -12.42
N GLU A 82 -3.31 2.10 -12.93
CA GLU A 82 -2.10 1.34 -13.25
C GLU A 82 -1.36 0.87 -11.99
N PHE A 83 -1.38 1.68 -10.92
CA PHE A 83 -0.93 1.21 -9.60
C PHE A 83 -1.72 -0.01 -9.15
N ASN A 84 -3.06 0.04 -9.27
CA ASN A 84 -3.91 -1.09 -8.92
C ASN A 84 -3.66 -2.33 -9.77
N GLU A 85 -3.41 -2.18 -11.07
CA GLU A 85 -3.06 -3.30 -11.95
C GLU A 85 -1.75 -3.97 -11.54
N ARG A 86 -0.77 -3.18 -11.08
CA ARG A 86 0.49 -3.73 -10.54
C ARG A 86 0.27 -4.39 -9.20
N PHE A 87 -0.51 -3.78 -8.31
CA PHE A 87 -0.88 -4.37 -7.03
C PHE A 87 -1.56 -5.73 -7.22
N LYS A 88 -2.55 -5.83 -8.10
CA LYS A 88 -3.23 -7.10 -8.41
C LYS A 88 -2.33 -8.22 -8.94
N ARG A 89 -1.13 -7.88 -9.42
CA ARG A 89 -0.12 -8.83 -9.91
C ARG A 89 0.98 -9.12 -8.89
N SER A 90 0.95 -8.47 -7.72
CA SER A 90 2.00 -8.59 -6.72
C SER A 90 1.68 -9.68 -5.70
N GLU A 91 2.72 -10.13 -5.00
CA GLU A 91 2.59 -11.12 -3.91
C GLU A 91 1.73 -10.59 -2.77
N GLN A 92 1.79 -9.28 -2.50
CA GLN A 92 0.98 -8.63 -1.45
C GLN A 92 -0.52 -8.81 -1.71
N TYR A 93 -0.97 -8.71 -2.96
CA TYR A 93 -2.37 -8.96 -3.31
C TYR A 93 -2.78 -10.43 -3.14
N LEU A 94 -1.89 -11.36 -3.50
CA LEU A 94 -2.14 -12.79 -3.30
C LEU A 94 -2.22 -13.14 -1.80
N ASN A 95 -1.31 -12.60 -0.99
CA ASN A 95 -1.31 -12.77 0.46
C ASN A 95 -2.59 -12.20 1.08
N MET A 96 -2.98 -10.99 0.67
CA MET A 96 -4.23 -10.35 1.08
C MET A 96 -5.46 -11.23 0.78
N LEU A 97 -5.55 -11.80 -0.42
CA LEU A 97 -6.66 -12.68 -0.77
C LEU A 97 -6.69 -13.94 0.10
N ALA A 98 -5.53 -14.55 0.35
CA ALA A 98 -5.42 -15.72 1.21
C ALA A 98 -5.86 -15.40 2.65
N ASP A 99 -5.51 -14.23 3.19
CA ASP A 99 -5.95 -13.79 4.51
C ASP A 99 -7.47 -13.56 4.57
N VAL A 100 -8.04 -12.93 3.54
CA VAL A 100 -9.50 -12.75 3.45
C VAL A 100 -10.22 -14.11 3.43
N GLU A 101 -9.73 -15.07 2.65
CA GLU A 101 -10.30 -16.42 2.59
C GLU A 101 -10.17 -17.15 3.93
N ARG A 102 -9.02 -17.04 4.60
CA ARG A 102 -8.79 -17.63 5.92
C ARG A 102 -9.76 -17.07 6.97
N ILE A 103 -9.92 -15.75 7.03
CA ILE A 103 -10.85 -15.09 7.96
C ILE A 103 -12.29 -15.56 7.71
N GLN A 104 -12.70 -15.65 6.45
CA GLN A 104 -14.05 -16.14 6.10
C GLN A 104 -14.29 -17.61 6.47
N GLN A 105 -13.25 -18.44 6.47
CA GLN A 105 -13.34 -19.84 6.89
C GLN A 105 -13.42 -19.96 8.42
N GLU A 106 -12.64 -19.17 9.15
CA GLU A 106 -12.69 -19.10 10.62
C GLU A 106 -14.08 -18.66 11.12
N ASP A 107 -14.67 -17.63 10.50
CA ASP A 107 -16.02 -17.15 10.82
C ASP A 107 -17.10 -18.23 10.60
N LYS A 108 -16.96 -19.06 9.57
CA LYS A 108 -17.88 -20.18 9.32
C LYS A 108 -17.71 -21.35 10.30
N ALA A 109 -16.56 -21.45 10.96
CA ALA A 109 -16.23 -22.56 11.85
C ALA A 109 -16.65 -22.33 13.31
N LEU A 110 -17.08 -21.11 13.67
CA LEU A 110 -17.63 -20.80 14.99
C LEU A 110 -19.06 -21.36 15.13
N PRO A 111 -19.31 -22.31 16.06
CA PRO A 111 -20.68 -22.72 16.38
C PRO A 111 -21.41 -21.54 17.05
N GLY A 112 -22.63 -21.27 16.55
CA GLY A 112 -23.49 -20.17 17.03
C GLY A 112 -24.06 -20.38 18.43
#